data_AF-A0A1D1YR98-F1
#
_entry.id   AF-A0A1D1YR98-F1
#
_cell.length_a   1.000
_cell.length_b   1.000
_cell.length_c   1.000
_cell.angle_alpha   90.00
_cell.angle_beta   90.00
_cell.angle_gamma   90.00
#
_symmetry.space_group_name_H-M   'P 1'
#
loop_
_entity.id
_entity.type
_entity.pdbx_description
1 polymer ?
#
loop_
_entity_poly.entity_id
_entity_poly.type
_entity_poly.pdbx_seq_one_letter_code
_entity_poly.pdbx_strand_id
1 'polypeptide(L)'
;MGKGEAWVNGRSIGRFWPKYLAPVDGCKPCDYRGRFNPGSCQTGCDEPSQRWYHVPRSFLKPGEPNTLVLFEEAGGDPAKVSFQTVTVGTACGDVDEGRTMALSCQGGRTISGIQFASFGDPRGTCGSFHKGSCEAHEPLHIVEQACVGQPSCSVEVSEAVLGGDQLRWHR
;
A
#
# COMPACT_ATOMS: atom_id res chain seq x y z
N MET A 1 -10.91 -13.38 18.81
CA MET A 1 -10.80 -14.82 18.47
C MET A 1 -9.49 -15.38 19.01
N GLY A 2 -9.41 -16.69 19.20
CA GLY A 2 -8.27 -17.41 19.77
C GLY A 2 -7.56 -18.28 18.74
N LYS A 3 -8.19 -19.40 18.37
CA LYS A 3 -7.72 -20.38 17.38
C LYS A 3 -8.91 -21.12 16.80
N GLY A 4 -8.87 -21.49 15.53
CA GLY A 4 -9.92 -22.32 14.94
C GLY A 4 -9.92 -22.31 13.42
N GLU A 5 -11.10 -22.45 12.83
CA GLU A 5 -11.30 -22.47 11.38
C GLU A 5 -12.52 -21.63 11.00
N ALA A 6 -12.48 -21.04 9.81
CA ALA A 6 -13.51 -20.14 9.33
C ALA A 6 -14.01 -20.53 7.93
N TRP A 7 -15.29 -20.25 7.67
CA TRP A 7 -15.93 -20.48 6.38
C TRP A 7 -16.77 -19.29 5.98
N VAL A 8 -16.79 -18.99 4.68
CA VAL A 8 -17.65 -17.98 4.06
C VAL A 8 -18.51 -18.66 3.01
N ASN A 9 -19.84 -18.56 3.15
CA ASN A 9 -20.81 -19.18 2.26
C ASN A 9 -20.53 -20.69 2.00
N GLY A 10 -20.16 -21.42 3.05
CA GLY A 10 -19.85 -22.86 3.00
C GLY A 10 -18.46 -23.20 2.46
N ARG A 11 -17.63 -22.22 2.11
CA ARG A 11 -16.25 -22.42 1.62
C ARG A 11 -15.26 -22.09 2.71
N SER A 12 -14.33 -23.00 3.00
CA SER A 12 -13.29 -22.76 4.02
C SER A 12 -12.37 -21.62 3.57
N ILE A 13 -12.07 -20.69 4.48
CA ILE A 13 -11.03 -19.66 4.33
C ILE A 13 -9.76 -20.02 5.15
N GLY A 14 -9.72 -21.22 5.71
CA GLY A 14 -8.57 -21.77 6.42
C GLY A 14 -8.61 -21.55 7.93
N ARG A 15 -7.51 -21.98 8.58
CA ARG A 15 -7.32 -21.88 10.02
C ARG A 15 -6.96 -20.47 10.44
N PHE A 16 -7.47 -20.05 11.58
CA PHE A 16 -7.04 -18.83 12.27
C PHE A 16 -6.35 -19.14 13.58
N TRP A 17 -5.33 -18.35 13.95
CA TRP A 17 -4.65 -18.43 15.24
C TRP A 17 -4.08 -17.07 15.70
N PRO A 18 -4.92 -16.03 15.86
CA PRO A 18 -4.45 -14.69 16.26
C PRO A 18 -3.89 -14.62 17.68
N LYS A 19 -4.15 -15.60 18.56
CA LYS A 19 -3.49 -15.65 19.88
C LYS A 19 -2.03 -16.11 19.84
N TYR A 20 -1.59 -16.70 18.73
CA TYR A 20 -0.19 -17.09 18.57
C TYR A 20 0.62 -15.87 18.14
N LEU A 21 1.41 -15.32 19.07
CA LEU A 21 2.24 -14.14 18.82
C LEU A 21 3.52 -14.51 18.07
N ALA A 22 3.96 -13.61 17.20
CA ALA A 22 5.26 -13.71 16.56
C ALA A 22 6.40 -13.52 17.59
N PRO A 23 7.61 -14.06 17.33
CA PRO A 23 8.76 -13.84 18.20
C PRO A 23 9.00 -12.35 18.47
N VAL A 24 9.44 -12.03 19.68
CA VAL A 24 9.72 -10.64 20.09
C VAL A 24 10.99 -10.11 19.40
N ASP A 25 11.95 -11.00 19.15
CA ASP A 25 13.23 -10.66 18.53
C ASP A 25 13.21 -10.82 17.00
N GLY A 26 14.01 -10.00 16.30
CA GLY A 26 14.26 -10.12 14.86
C GLY A 26 13.76 -8.94 14.02
N CYS A 27 12.82 -8.15 14.54
CA CYS A 27 12.35 -6.94 13.88
C CYS A 27 13.33 -5.79 14.08
N LYS A 28 14.28 -5.66 13.15
CA LYS A 28 15.28 -4.59 13.11
C LYS A 28 15.11 -3.76 11.84
N PRO A 29 15.59 -2.51 11.81
CA PRO A 29 15.64 -1.73 10.58
C PRO A 29 16.38 -2.51 9.48
N CYS A 30 15.72 -2.66 8.33
CA CYS A 30 16.23 -3.40 7.19
C CYS A 30 17.06 -2.46 6.30
N ASP A 31 18.26 -2.91 5.88
CA ASP A 31 19.05 -2.28 4.83
C ASP A 31 19.04 -3.21 3.61
N TYR A 32 18.68 -2.67 2.45
CA TYR A 32 18.65 -3.45 1.20
C TYR A 32 20.05 -3.79 0.67
N ARG A 33 21.09 -3.08 1.15
CA ARG A 33 22.48 -3.30 0.74
C ARG A 33 23.04 -4.52 1.45
N GLY A 34 23.67 -5.41 0.68
CA GLY A 34 24.36 -6.60 1.19
C GLY A 34 23.61 -7.90 0.94
N ARG A 35 24.14 -8.99 1.48
CA ARG A 35 23.57 -10.33 1.29
C ARG A 35 22.32 -10.51 2.16
N PHE A 36 21.19 -10.81 1.51
CA PHE A 36 19.94 -11.09 2.19
C PHE A 36 20.03 -12.36 3.06
N ASN A 37 19.47 -12.28 4.27
CA ASN A 37 19.14 -13.43 5.10
C ASN A 37 17.66 -13.37 5.53
N PRO A 38 16.97 -14.50 5.73
CA PRO A 38 15.54 -14.51 6.09
C PRO A 38 15.19 -13.75 7.38
N GLY A 39 16.13 -13.64 8.31
CA GLY A 39 15.96 -12.88 9.56
C GLY A 39 16.29 -11.39 9.47
N SER A 40 16.74 -10.89 8.31
CA SER A 40 17.27 -9.52 8.21
C SER A 40 16.19 -8.43 8.22
N CYS A 41 14.97 -8.75 7.78
CA CYS A 41 13.91 -7.76 7.52
C CYS A 41 12.56 -8.26 8.03
N GLN A 42 12.53 -8.86 9.22
CA GLN A 42 11.31 -9.33 9.85
C GLN A 42 10.47 -8.14 10.36
N THR A 43 9.16 -8.30 10.37
CA THR A 43 8.19 -7.30 10.84
C THR A 43 7.09 -7.99 11.65
N GLY A 44 6.31 -7.21 12.42
CA GLY A 44 5.19 -7.74 13.21
C GLY A 44 5.60 -8.53 14.45
N CYS A 45 6.75 -8.24 15.06
CA CYS A 45 7.17 -8.89 16.31
C CYS A 45 6.25 -8.51 17.47
N ASP A 46 6.00 -9.47 18.37
CA ASP A 46 5.04 -9.34 19.49
C ASP A 46 3.58 -9.04 19.07
N GLU A 47 3.26 -9.17 17.79
CA GLU A 47 1.90 -9.10 17.27
C GLU A 47 1.36 -10.52 16.97
N PRO A 48 0.02 -10.69 16.83
CA PRO A 48 -0.54 -11.90 16.24
C PRO A 48 0.18 -12.28 14.95
N SER A 49 0.80 -13.47 14.92
CA SER A 49 1.52 -14.00 13.75
C SER A 49 0.70 -13.90 12.45
N GLN A 50 -0.63 -14.02 12.58
CA GLN A 50 -1.57 -13.61 11.55
C GLN A 50 -2.83 -12.99 12.19
N ARG A 51 -3.01 -11.68 11.98
CA ARG A 51 -4.21 -10.94 12.39
C ARG A 51 -5.31 -10.95 11.33
N TRP A 52 -4.93 -10.90 10.06
CA TRP A 52 -5.84 -10.75 8.92
C TRP A 52 -5.97 -12.07 8.14
N TYR A 53 -7.20 -12.46 7.84
CA TYR A 53 -7.52 -13.69 7.12
C TYR A 53 -8.22 -13.33 5.81
N HIS A 54 -7.64 -13.76 4.70
CA HIS A 54 -8.10 -13.37 3.38
C HIS A 54 -9.43 -14.04 3.04
N VAL A 55 -10.43 -13.22 2.67
CA VAL A 55 -11.72 -13.68 2.14
C VAL A 55 -11.75 -13.38 0.64
N PRO A 56 -11.63 -14.41 -0.24
CA PRO A 56 -11.71 -14.20 -1.67
C PRO A 56 -13.03 -13.54 -2.07
N ARG A 57 -12.97 -12.49 -2.90
CA ARG A 57 -14.18 -11.79 -3.36
C ARG A 57 -15.18 -12.71 -4.06
N SER A 58 -14.69 -13.75 -4.75
CA SER A 58 -15.51 -14.77 -5.41
C SER A 58 -16.31 -15.66 -4.46
N PHE A 59 -16.03 -15.64 -3.16
CA PHE A 59 -16.82 -16.36 -2.16
C PHE A 59 -18.03 -15.54 -1.72
N LEU A 60 -18.06 -14.24 -1.99
CA LEU A 60 -19.14 -13.34 -1.60
C LEU A 60 -20.21 -13.26 -2.68
N LYS A 61 -21.46 -13.08 -2.25
CA LYS A 61 -22.64 -12.87 -3.11
C LYS A 61 -23.02 -11.39 -3.08
N PRO A 62 -22.87 -10.64 -4.20
CA PRO A 62 -23.24 -9.23 -4.27
C PRO A 62 -24.75 -9.05 -4.12
N GLY A 63 -25.19 -8.06 -3.33
CA GLY A 63 -26.61 -7.75 -3.15
C GLY A 63 -27.41 -8.77 -2.33
N GLU A 64 -26.78 -9.85 -1.87
CA GLU A 64 -27.38 -10.91 -1.06
C GLU A 64 -26.72 -11.01 0.32
N PRO A 65 -27.41 -11.53 1.34
CA PRO A 65 -26.80 -11.83 2.62
C PRO A 65 -25.71 -12.90 2.47
N ASN A 66 -24.59 -12.69 3.15
CA ASN A 66 -23.46 -13.61 3.20
C ASN A 66 -23.39 -14.25 4.59
N THR A 67 -22.99 -15.52 4.67
CA THR A 67 -22.86 -16.27 5.92
C THR A 67 -21.39 -16.48 6.25
N LEU A 68 -20.97 -16.03 7.44
CA LEU A 68 -19.68 -16.31 8.04
C LEU A 68 -19.87 -17.32 9.18
N VAL A 69 -19.15 -18.44 9.13
CA VAL A 69 -19.13 -19.44 10.20
C VAL A 69 -17.73 -19.47 10.79
N LEU A 70 -17.64 -19.40 12.12
CA LEU A 70 -16.39 -19.45 12.88
C LEU A 70 -16.46 -20.60 13.88
N PHE A 71 -15.55 -21.55 13.77
CA PHE A 71 -15.31 -22.55 14.80
C PHE A 71 -14.18 -22.04 15.69
N GLU A 72 -14.41 -21.86 17.00
CA GLU A 72 -13.44 -21.34 17.97
C GLU A 72 -13.04 -22.44 18.97
N GLU A 73 -11.76 -22.77 18.99
CA GLU A 73 -11.15 -23.83 19.81
C GLU A 73 -10.59 -23.29 21.14
N ALA A 74 -10.06 -22.06 21.15
CA ALA A 74 -9.24 -21.54 22.26
C ALA A 74 -9.86 -20.33 22.98
N GLY A 75 -11.17 -20.15 22.83
CA GLY A 75 -11.95 -19.07 23.43
C GLY A 75 -11.68 -17.71 22.77
N GLY A 76 -12.76 -17.04 22.37
CA GLY A 76 -12.71 -15.75 21.70
C GLY A 76 -14.07 -15.08 21.68
N ASP A 77 -14.06 -13.76 21.58
CA ASP A 77 -15.29 -12.96 21.44
C ASP A 77 -15.56 -12.69 19.95
N PRO A 78 -16.62 -13.29 19.37
CA PRO A 78 -16.97 -13.09 17.96
C PRO A 78 -17.50 -11.68 17.68
N ALA A 79 -17.98 -10.92 18.69
CA ALA A 79 -18.45 -9.54 18.49
C ALA A 79 -17.32 -8.58 18.09
N LYS A 80 -16.06 -8.99 18.31
CA LYS A 80 -14.86 -8.23 17.92
C LYS A 80 -14.36 -8.56 16.50
N VAL A 81 -15.03 -9.46 15.79
CA VAL A 81 -14.68 -9.79 14.41
C VAL A 81 -15.29 -8.75 13.47
N SER A 82 -14.46 -8.21 12.57
CA SER A 82 -14.90 -7.24 11.57
C SER A 82 -14.28 -7.56 10.20
N PHE A 83 -14.96 -7.12 9.15
CA PHE A 83 -14.42 -7.17 7.80
C PHE A 83 -13.65 -5.89 7.51
N GLN A 84 -12.46 -6.04 6.93
CA GLN A 84 -11.70 -4.93 6.39
C GLN A 84 -11.50 -5.13 4.89
N THR A 85 -11.83 -4.10 4.12
CA THR A 85 -11.51 -4.08 2.69
C THR A 85 -10.05 -3.66 2.52
N VAL A 86 -9.24 -4.52 1.89
CA VAL A 86 -7.89 -4.14 1.45
C VAL A 86 -8.03 -3.21 0.24
N THR A 87 -8.04 -1.91 0.51
CA THR A 87 -7.78 -0.88 -0.50
C THR A 87 -6.34 -1.02 -1.00
N VAL A 88 -6.10 -0.72 -2.27
CA VAL A 88 -4.70 -0.56 -2.72
C VAL A 88 -4.13 0.56 -1.86
N GLY A 89 -2.99 0.31 -1.22
CA GLY A 89 -2.30 1.35 -0.48
C GLY A 89 -1.93 2.51 -1.39
N THR A 90 -1.66 3.66 -0.79
CA THR A 90 -1.03 4.79 -1.48
C THR A 90 0.35 4.33 -1.96
N ALA A 91 0.64 4.48 -3.26
CA ALA A 91 1.98 4.32 -3.79
C ALA A 91 2.69 5.69 -3.79
N CYS A 92 3.99 5.69 -3.54
CA CYS A 92 4.82 6.89 -3.60
C CYS A 92 6.21 6.52 -4.12
N GLY A 93 6.91 7.52 -4.65
CA GLY A 93 8.27 7.39 -5.15
C GLY A 93 8.89 8.78 -5.31
N ASP A 94 10.21 8.81 -5.25
CA ASP A 94 11.04 9.96 -5.58
C ASP A 94 12.13 9.50 -6.56
N VAL A 95 12.45 10.36 -7.52
CA VAL A 95 13.44 10.07 -8.55
C VAL A 95 14.19 11.36 -8.88
N ASP A 96 15.50 11.24 -9.09
CA ASP A 96 16.35 12.33 -9.57
C ASP A 96 15.90 12.86 -10.94
N GLU A 97 16.14 14.15 -11.21
CA GLU A 97 15.93 14.76 -12.51
C GLU A 97 16.69 14.04 -13.63
N GLY A 98 16.07 13.96 -14.81
CA GLY A 98 16.60 13.25 -15.98
C GLY A 98 16.25 11.76 -16.03
N ARG A 99 15.41 11.28 -15.11
CA ARG A 99 14.90 9.89 -15.10
C ARG A 99 13.39 9.84 -15.23
N THR A 100 12.87 8.62 -15.41
CA THR A 100 11.43 8.37 -15.51
C THR A 100 10.89 7.79 -14.21
N MET A 101 9.86 8.42 -13.65
CA MET A 101 9.07 7.88 -12.56
C MET A 101 7.92 7.04 -13.13
N ALA A 102 7.74 5.82 -12.63
CA ALA A 102 6.66 4.92 -13.04
C ALA A 102 5.78 4.54 -11.86
N LEU A 103 4.45 4.67 -12.02
CA LEU A 103 3.46 4.22 -11.06
C LEU A 103 2.64 3.09 -11.67
N SER A 104 2.34 2.05 -10.88
CA SER A 104 1.49 0.95 -11.33
C SER A 104 0.61 0.42 -10.20
N CYS A 105 -0.61 0.04 -10.56
CA CYS A 105 -1.57 -0.61 -9.68
C CYS A 105 -1.69 -2.08 -10.05
N GLN A 106 -1.61 -2.95 -9.04
CA GLN A 106 -1.74 -4.39 -9.24
C GLN A 106 -3.21 -4.83 -9.34
N GLY A 107 -3.43 -5.96 -10.01
CA GLY A 107 -4.73 -6.63 -10.04
C GLY A 107 -5.81 -5.93 -10.87
N GLY A 108 -5.41 -5.29 -11.99
CA GLY A 108 -6.34 -4.63 -12.93
C GLY A 108 -7.02 -3.39 -12.35
N ARG A 109 -6.48 -2.83 -11.26
CA ARG A 109 -6.96 -1.59 -10.65
C ARG A 109 -6.31 -0.39 -11.34
N THR A 110 -6.97 0.75 -11.28
CA THR A 110 -6.47 2.02 -11.81
C THR A 110 -6.10 2.98 -10.69
N ILE A 111 -5.20 3.92 -10.99
CA ILE A 111 -4.81 4.99 -10.07
C ILE A 111 -6.03 5.90 -9.87
N SER A 112 -6.53 5.98 -8.65
CA SER A 112 -7.75 6.75 -8.33
C SER A 112 -7.51 8.25 -8.14
N GLY A 113 -6.26 8.65 -7.85
CA GLY A 113 -5.89 10.03 -7.55
C GLY A 113 -4.42 10.14 -7.16
N ILE A 114 -3.85 11.33 -7.28
CA ILE A 114 -2.49 11.65 -6.82
C ILE A 114 -2.63 12.54 -5.58
N GLN A 115 -2.05 12.11 -4.45
CA GLN A 115 -2.17 12.88 -3.20
C GLN A 115 -1.15 14.01 -3.10
N PHE A 116 0.01 13.83 -3.74
CA PHE A 116 1.12 14.77 -3.69
C PHE A 116 2.02 14.54 -4.92
N ALA A 117 2.48 15.64 -5.52
CA ALA A 117 3.62 15.66 -6.42
C ALA A 117 4.34 17.00 -6.25
N SER A 118 5.67 16.97 -6.36
CA SER A 118 6.56 18.10 -6.22
C SER A 118 7.78 17.86 -7.10
N PHE A 119 8.31 18.93 -7.70
CA PHE A 119 9.52 18.91 -8.53
C PHE A 119 10.41 20.07 -8.12
N GLY A 120 11.67 19.77 -7.78
CA GLY A 120 12.59 20.70 -7.13
C GLY A 120 13.31 20.02 -5.96
N ASP A 121 13.11 20.49 -4.73
CA ASP A 121 13.73 19.92 -3.52
C ASP A 121 12.72 19.33 -2.50
N PRO A 122 11.85 18.38 -2.90
CA PRO A 122 10.89 17.75 -1.97
C PRO A 122 11.60 17.16 -0.76
N ARG A 123 10.96 17.26 0.40
CA ARG A 123 11.48 16.77 1.69
C ARG A 123 10.56 15.71 2.27
N GLY A 124 11.10 14.92 3.19
CA GLY A 124 10.39 13.83 3.86
C GLY A 124 10.64 12.47 3.22
N THR A 125 9.77 11.52 3.52
CA THR A 125 9.83 10.14 3.03
C THR A 125 8.49 9.70 2.45
N CYS A 126 8.49 8.62 1.68
CA CYS A 126 7.29 8.01 1.06
C CYS A 126 6.10 7.97 2.04
N GLY A 127 5.01 8.69 1.70
CA GLY A 127 3.80 8.82 2.53
C GLY A 127 3.77 10.05 3.45
N SER A 128 4.86 10.82 3.52
CA SER A 128 5.01 12.05 4.33
C SER A 128 5.77 13.16 3.60
N PHE A 129 5.76 13.12 2.27
CA PHE A 129 6.41 14.15 1.46
C PHE A 129 5.76 15.52 1.66
N HIS A 130 6.60 16.54 1.62
CA HIS A 130 6.20 17.93 1.67
C HIS A 130 7.13 18.77 0.78
N LYS A 131 6.62 19.94 0.37
CA LYS A 131 7.36 20.86 -0.50
C LYS A 131 8.59 21.40 0.22
N GLY A 132 9.67 21.58 -0.54
CA GLY A 132 10.89 22.23 -0.08
C GLY A 132 10.89 23.73 -0.37
N SER A 133 12.09 24.28 -0.58
CA SER A 133 12.33 25.69 -0.85
C SER A 133 12.36 26.05 -2.34
N CYS A 134 12.57 25.07 -3.20
CA CYS A 134 12.61 25.12 -4.66
C CYS A 134 11.49 24.20 -5.18
N GLU A 135 10.48 24.78 -5.84
CA GLU A 135 9.30 24.05 -6.29
C GLU A 135 8.84 24.61 -7.64
N ALA A 136 8.59 23.73 -8.59
CA ALA A 136 7.99 24.10 -9.87
C ALA A 136 6.48 24.39 -9.78
N HIS A 137 5.94 25.08 -10.79
CA HIS A 137 4.53 25.44 -10.82
C HIS A 137 3.67 24.24 -11.28
N GLU A 138 2.83 23.74 -10.37
CA GLU A 138 1.80 22.71 -10.61
C GLU A 138 2.25 21.31 -11.12
N PRO A 139 3.30 20.68 -10.56
CA PRO A 139 3.66 19.30 -10.92
C PRO A 139 2.53 18.31 -10.62
N LEU A 140 1.67 18.59 -9.62
CA LEU A 140 0.52 17.75 -9.28
C LEU A 140 -0.45 17.56 -10.44
N HIS A 141 -0.85 18.65 -11.11
CA HIS A 141 -1.81 18.59 -12.20
C HIS A 141 -1.30 17.75 -13.37
N ILE A 142 -0.01 17.90 -13.71
CA ILE A 142 0.63 17.15 -14.80
C ILE A 142 0.64 15.65 -14.51
N VAL A 143 1.01 15.27 -13.28
CA VAL A 143 1.03 13.86 -12.86
C VAL A 143 -0.39 13.30 -12.75
N GLU A 144 -1.37 14.08 -12.28
CA GLU A 144 -2.78 13.68 -12.25
C GLU A 144 -3.31 13.35 -13.64
N GLN A 145 -3.09 14.23 -14.61
CA GLN A 145 -3.50 14.01 -16.00
C GLN A 145 -2.85 12.79 -16.63
N ALA A 146 -1.58 12.51 -16.30
CA ALA A 146 -0.87 11.37 -16.85
C ALA A 146 -1.30 10.03 -16.21
N CYS A 147 -1.68 10.03 -14.94
CA CYS A 147 -1.78 8.81 -14.15
C CYS A 147 -3.20 8.44 -13.73
N VAL A 148 -4.07 9.41 -13.41
CA VAL A 148 -5.40 9.11 -12.87
C VAL A 148 -6.24 8.40 -13.93
N GLY A 149 -6.89 7.30 -13.52
CA GLY A 149 -7.68 6.45 -14.40
C GLY A 149 -6.88 5.40 -15.16
N GLN A 150 -5.54 5.44 -15.13
CA GLN A 150 -4.70 4.43 -15.79
C GLN A 150 -4.27 3.32 -14.81
N PRO A 151 -4.07 2.07 -15.27
CA PRO A 151 -3.50 1.00 -14.45
C PRO A 151 -2.00 1.20 -14.19
N SER A 152 -1.32 1.90 -15.10
CA SER A 152 0.08 2.30 -14.97
C SER A 152 0.36 3.58 -15.76
N CYS A 153 1.28 4.40 -15.30
CA CYS A 153 1.75 5.59 -16.00
C CYS A 153 3.27 5.74 -15.81
N SER A 154 3.89 6.47 -16.72
CA SER A 154 5.30 6.86 -16.65
C SER A 154 5.41 8.35 -16.95
N VAL A 155 6.12 9.08 -16.11
CA VAL A 155 6.34 10.53 -16.25
C VAL A 155 7.84 10.77 -16.25
N GLU A 156 8.34 11.46 -17.28
CA GLU A 156 9.71 11.92 -17.31
C GLU A 156 9.89 13.09 -16.33
N VAL A 157 10.87 12.96 -15.44
CA VAL A 157 11.18 13.97 -14.43
C VAL A 157 12.18 14.95 -15.04
N SER A 158 11.67 16.00 -15.66
CA SER A 158 12.49 17.07 -16.25
C SER A 158 11.77 18.41 -16.18
N GLU A 159 12.53 19.50 -16.22
CA GLU A 159 12.00 20.86 -16.28
C GLU A 159 11.03 21.07 -17.46
N ALA A 160 11.28 20.44 -18.61
CA ALA A 160 10.41 20.54 -19.78
C ALA A 160 9.00 19.95 -19.56
N VAL A 161 8.89 18.94 -18.69
CA VAL A 161 7.62 18.24 -18.41
C VAL A 161 6.97 18.77 -17.14
N LEU A 162 7.74 18.99 -16.08
CA LEU A 162 7.25 19.32 -14.73
C LEU A 162 7.55 20.76 -14.29
N GLY A 163 8.42 21.48 -14.99
CA GLY A 163 8.88 22.83 -14.64
C GLY A 163 7.87 23.94 -14.91
N GLY A 164 6.82 23.67 -15.70
CA GLY A 164 5.86 24.67 -16.14
C GLY A 164 6.45 25.66 -17.17
N ASP A 165 5.58 26.29 -17.97
CA ASP A 165 5.95 27.14 -19.12
C ASP A 165 6.48 28.55 -18.72
N GLN A 166 7.16 28.68 -17.58
CA GLN A 166 7.58 29.98 -17.02
C GLN A 166 9.09 30.09 -16.74
N LEU A 167 9.92 29.14 -17.18
CA LEU A 167 11.38 29.29 -17.19
C LEU A 167 11.94 29.72 -18.55
N ARG A 168 11.11 30.41 -19.35
CA ARG A 168 11.58 31.29 -20.45
C ARG A 168 11.67 32.75 -19.98
N TRP A 169 12.30 33.02 -18.85
CA TRP A 169 12.70 34.40 -18.54
C TRP A 169 13.96 34.75 -19.32
N HIS A 170 13.69 35.40 -20.47
CA HIS A 170 14.49 36.42 -21.17
C HIS A 170 16.01 36.36 -21.02
N ARG A 171 16.65 35.94 -22.11
CA ARG A 171 18.03 36.29 -22.46
C ARG A 171 18.15 37.81 -22.67
#